data_AF-A0A523BQ37-F1
#
_entry.id   AF-A0A523BQ37-F1
#
_cell.length_a   1.000
_cell.length_b   1.000
_cell.length_c   1.000
_cell.angle_alpha   90.00
_cell.angle_beta   90.00
_cell.angle_gamma   90.00
#
_symmetry.space_group_name_H-M   'P 1'
#
loop_
_entity.id
_entity.type
_entity.pdbx_description
1 polymer ?
#
loop_
_entity_poly.entity_id
_entity_poly.type
_entity_poly.pdbx_seq_one_letter_code
_entity_poly.pdbx_strand_id
1 'polypeptide(L)'
;MPKPVVARKLPPYRGQPYWEREKPQEVKTGRIWLSYYPGAGKLQIAGYFTKDGEDVRTKVVTLNQEDLTLHPAAKALLSDFLTAAE
;
A
#
# COMPACT_ATOMS: atom_id res chain seq x y z
N MET A 1 -20.15 -24.40 -4.86
CA MET A 1 -18.97 -23.73 -5.45
C MET A 1 -19.21 -22.22 -5.43
N PRO A 2 -18.41 -21.40 -4.73
CA PRO A 2 -18.57 -19.95 -4.77
C PRO A 2 -18.16 -19.42 -6.15
N LYS A 3 -18.96 -18.48 -6.70
CA LYS A 3 -18.71 -17.86 -8.02
C LYS A 3 -17.44 -16.99 -7.95
N PRO A 4 -16.62 -16.94 -9.02
CA PRO A 4 -15.46 -16.07 -9.06
C PRO A 4 -15.90 -14.59 -9.00
N VAL A 5 -15.32 -13.83 -8.08
CA VAL A 5 -15.51 -12.39 -7.99
C VAL A 5 -14.82 -11.77 -9.21
N VAL A 6 -15.61 -11.40 -10.22
CA VAL A 6 -15.11 -10.66 -11.38
C VAL A 6 -14.68 -9.29 -10.88
N ALA A 7 -13.36 -9.05 -10.82
CA ALA A 7 -12.80 -7.75 -10.51
C ALA A 7 -13.34 -6.74 -11.54
N ARG A 8 -14.29 -5.89 -11.13
CA ARG A 8 -14.79 -4.80 -11.97
C ARG A 8 -13.60 -3.88 -12.26
N LYS A 9 -13.26 -3.76 -13.53
CA LYS A 9 -12.22 -2.82 -13.99
C LYS A 9 -12.75 -1.41 -13.79
N LEU A 10 -12.42 -0.78 -12.66
CA LEU A 10 -12.79 0.61 -12.39
C LEU A 10 -12.21 1.50 -13.51
N PRO A 11 -12.93 2.53 -13.95
CA PRO A 11 -12.40 3.48 -14.93
C PRO A 11 -11.10 4.11 -14.39
N PRO A 12 -10.11 4.41 -15.25
CA PRO A 12 -8.86 5.02 -14.82
C PRO A 12 -9.15 6.38 -14.19
N TYR A 13 -8.60 6.60 -13.00
CA TYR A 13 -8.70 7.88 -12.28
C TYR A 13 -8.12 9.01 -13.15
N ARG A 14 -8.88 10.09 -13.33
CA ARG A 14 -8.52 11.26 -14.17
C ARG A 14 -8.04 12.49 -13.39
N GLY A 15 -7.98 12.42 -12.06
CA GLY A 15 -7.50 13.53 -11.23
C GLY A 15 -5.98 13.55 -11.12
N GLN A 16 -5.43 14.63 -10.54
CA GLN A 16 -4.01 14.67 -10.19
C GLN A 16 -3.64 13.50 -9.28
N PRO A 17 -2.55 12.79 -9.55
CA PRO A 17 -2.13 11.69 -8.70
C PRO A 17 -1.93 12.13 -7.25
N TYR A 18 -2.25 11.25 -6.31
CA TYR A 18 -2.13 11.61 -4.89
C TYR A 18 -0.67 11.85 -4.48
N TRP A 19 0.28 11.15 -5.10
CA TRP A 19 1.72 11.27 -4.82
C TRP A 19 2.31 12.62 -5.24
N GLU A 20 1.59 13.43 -6.01
CA GLU A 20 1.99 14.80 -6.35
C GLU A 20 1.44 15.84 -5.35
N ARG A 21 0.41 15.47 -4.59
CA ARG A 21 -0.33 16.39 -3.71
C ARG A 21 0.15 16.37 -2.27
N GLU A 22 0.82 15.31 -1.85
CA GLU A 22 1.37 15.18 -0.50
C GLU A 22 2.71 14.47 -0.51
N LYS A 23 3.57 14.83 0.45
CA LYS A 23 4.79 14.09 0.72
C LYS A 23 4.47 12.92 1.66
N PRO A 24 4.84 11.68 1.32
CA PRO A 24 4.60 10.55 2.20
C PRO A 24 5.49 10.61 3.45
N GLN A 25 4.99 9.99 4.51
CA GLN A 25 5.82 9.58 5.64
C GLN A 25 6.53 8.28 5.24
N GLU A 26 7.85 8.27 5.27
CA GLU A 26 8.62 7.16 4.71
C GLU A 26 9.57 6.52 5.72
N VAL A 27 9.64 5.19 5.67
CA VAL A 27 10.59 4.40 6.45
C VAL A 27 11.19 3.32 5.55
N LYS A 28 12.51 3.20 5.58
CA LYS A 28 13.26 2.11 4.92
C LYS A 28 13.68 1.10 5.97
N THR A 29 13.46 -0.17 5.66
CA THR A 29 14.05 -1.30 6.39
C THR A 29 15.15 -1.93 5.54
N GLY A 30 15.67 -3.08 5.94
CA GLY A 30 16.69 -3.79 5.14
C GLY A 30 16.20 -4.29 3.77
N ARG A 31 14.88 -4.47 3.56
CA ARG A 31 14.32 -4.99 2.30
C ARG A 31 13.02 -4.33 1.86
N ILE A 32 12.42 -3.49 2.70
CA ILE A 32 11.10 -2.91 2.47
C ILE A 32 11.21 -1.40 2.58
N TRP A 33 10.56 -0.69 1.67
CA TRP A 33 10.31 0.74 1.78
C TRP A 33 8.81 0.96 1.98
N LEU A 34 8.47 1.52 3.14
CA LEU A 34 7.12 1.91 3.49
C LEU A 34 6.92 3.40 3.17
N SER A 35 5.84 3.73 2.47
CA SER A 35 5.44 5.12 2.21
C SER A 35 3.96 5.28 2.55
N TYR A 36 3.67 6.05 3.60
CA TYR A 36 2.31 6.33 4.04
C TYR A 36 1.87 7.74 3.60
N TYR A 37 0.75 7.80 2.90
CA TYR A 37 0.12 8.99 2.33
C TYR A 37 -1.17 9.26 3.14
N PRO A 38 -1.09 10.01 4.25
CA PRO A 38 -2.22 10.16 5.17
C PRO A 38 -3.40 10.90 4.55
N GLY A 39 -3.16 11.91 3.73
CA GLY A 39 -4.21 12.68 3.06
C GLY A 39 -4.99 11.83 2.05
N ALA A 40 -4.31 10.92 1.36
CA ALA A 40 -4.93 9.99 0.42
C ALA A 40 -5.41 8.67 1.04
N GLY A 41 -5.10 8.42 2.33
CA GLY A 41 -5.40 7.15 2.99
C GLY A 41 -4.75 5.94 2.31
N LYS A 42 -3.52 6.10 1.78
CA LYS A 42 -2.80 5.03 1.07
C LYS A 42 -1.53 4.65 1.81
N LEU A 43 -1.29 3.35 1.95
CA LEU A 43 0.00 2.81 2.40
C LEU A 43 0.63 2.03 1.24
N GLN A 44 1.80 2.47 0.80
CA GLN A 44 2.61 1.74 -0.17
C GLN A 44 3.67 0.89 0.53
N ILE A 45 3.78 -0.35 0.09
CA ILE A 45 4.80 -1.31 0.53
C ILE A 45 5.58 -1.72 -0.70
N ALA A 46 6.84 -1.32 -0.75
CA ALA A 46 7.73 -1.63 -1.86
C ALA A 46 8.86 -2.56 -1.41
N GLY A 47 9.22 -3.54 -2.24
CA GLY A 47 10.54 -4.17 -2.11
C GLY A 47 11.63 -3.15 -2.45
N TYR A 48 12.70 -3.12 -1.67
CA TYR A 48 13.78 -2.15 -1.80
C TYR A 48 15.15 -2.82 -1.72
N PHE A 49 16.08 -2.33 -2.55
CA PHE A 49 17.49 -2.67 -2.50
C PHE A 49 18.34 -1.49 -3.00
N THR A 50 19.62 -1.48 -2.63
CA THR A 50 20.58 -0.51 -3.14
C THR A 50 21.34 -1.11 -4.32
N LYS A 51 21.45 -0.36 -5.42
CA LYS A 51 22.21 -0.72 -6.61
C LYS A 51 23.10 0.45 -7.01
N ASP A 52 24.40 0.21 -7.14
CA ASP A 52 25.36 1.24 -7.56
C ASP A 52 25.33 2.50 -6.67
N GLY A 53 25.00 2.35 -5.38
CA GLY A 53 24.85 3.44 -4.42
C GLY A 53 23.50 4.16 -4.45
N GLU A 54 22.60 3.76 -5.35
CA GLU A 54 21.26 4.32 -5.48
C GLU A 54 20.18 3.40 -4.92
N ASP A 55 19.19 4.00 -4.30
CA ASP A 55 18.07 3.29 -3.68
C ASP A 55 16.99 2.99 -4.71
N VAL A 56 16.76 1.70 -4.97
CA VAL A 56 15.82 1.23 -5.99
C VAL A 56 14.59 0.62 -5.35
N ARG A 57 13.41 1.14 -5.70
CA ARG A 57 12.11 0.51 -5.41
C ARG A 57 11.76 -0.47 -6.51
N THR A 58 11.22 -1.63 -6.13
CA THR A 58 10.79 -2.68 -7.06
C THR A 58 9.27 -2.72 -7.17
N LYS A 59 8.67 -3.87 -6.87
CA LYS A 59 7.21 -4.04 -6.86
C LYS A 59 6.62 -3.25 -5.71
N VAL A 60 5.64 -2.40 -6.03
CA VAL A 60 4.89 -1.61 -5.07
C VAL A 60 3.49 -2.20 -4.95
N VAL A 61 3.09 -2.55 -3.72
CA VAL A 61 1.71 -2.89 -3.38
C VAL A 61 1.13 -1.72 -2.62
N THR A 62 -0.08 -1.29 -2.98
CA THR A 62 -0.78 -0.19 -2.29
C THR A 62 -1.96 -0.76 -1.52
N LEU A 63 -1.99 -0.54 -0.21
CA LEU A 63 -3.15 -0.76 0.64
C LEU A 63 -3.95 0.54 0.71
N ASN A 64 -5.26 0.44 0.43
CA ASN A 64 -6.20 1.54 0.53
C ASN A 64 -6.97 1.44 1.84
N GLN A 65 -7.01 2.53 2.61
CA GLN A 65 -7.77 2.56 3.87
C GLN A 65 -9.27 2.37 3.66
N GLU A 66 -9.81 2.86 2.54
CA GLU A 66 -11.21 2.62 2.16
C GLU A 66 -11.49 1.13 1.95
N ASP A 67 -10.61 0.41 1.24
CA ASP A 67 -10.76 -1.03 1.01
C ASP A 67 -10.72 -1.81 2.34
N LEU A 68 -9.82 -1.45 3.27
CA LEU A 68 -9.78 -2.05 4.61
C LEU A 68 -11.05 -1.76 5.42
N THR A 69 -11.69 -0.61 5.19
CA THR A 69 -12.96 -0.26 5.83
C THR A 69 -14.12 -1.07 5.25
N LEU A 70 -14.12 -1.30 3.94
CA LEU A 70 -15.13 -2.11 3.23
C LEU A 70 -14.97 -3.62 3.46
N HIS A 71 -13.76 -4.08 3.79
CA HIS A 71 -13.41 -5.49 3.98
C HIS A 71 -12.90 -5.76 5.41
N PRO A 72 -13.79 -5.90 6.41
CA PRO A 72 -13.40 -6.01 7.82
C PRO A 72 -12.50 -7.21 8.12
N ALA A 73 -12.63 -8.31 7.37
CA ALA A 73 -11.74 -9.47 7.51
C ALA A 73 -10.28 -9.14 7.13
N ALA A 74 -10.06 -8.30 6.11
CA ALA A 74 -8.72 -7.87 5.71
C ALA A 74 -8.12 -6.93 6.77
N LYS A 75 -8.93 -6.03 7.33
CA LYS A 75 -8.52 -5.17 8.45
C LYS A 75 -8.16 -5.98 9.69
N ALA A 76 -8.96 -6.99 10.04
CA ALA A 76 -8.68 -7.87 11.18
C ALA A 76 -7.35 -8.59 11.01
N LEU A 77 -7.13 -9.23 9.85
CA LEU A 77 -5.87 -9.92 9.56
C LEU A 77 -4.64 -8.99 9.63
N LEU A 78 -4.76 -7.77 9.11
CA LEU A 78 -3.69 -6.77 9.20
C LEU A 78 -3.43 -6.35 10.65
N SER A 79 -4.49 -6.17 11.45
CA SER A 79 -4.37 -5.86 12.88
C SER A 79 -3.66 -6.97 13.64
N ASP A 80 -4.05 -8.23 13.42
CA ASP A 80 -3.43 -9.39 14.06
C ASP A 80 -1.92 -9.47 13.76
N PHE A 81 -1.53 -9.20 12.51
CA PHE A 81 -0.12 -9.13 12.11
C PHE A 81 0.65 -8.03 12.86
N LEU A 82 0.06 -6.84 12.99
CA LEU A 82 0.69 -5.71 13.68
C LEU A 82 0.85 -5.98 15.18
N THR A 83 -0.19 -6.52 15.84
CA THR A 83 -0.13 -6.88 17.26
C THR A 83 0.90 -7.98 17.53
N ALA A 84 1.10 -8.92 16.62
CA ALA A 84 2.11 -9.97 16.77
C ALA A 84 3.56 -9.47 16.58
N ALA A 85 3.75 -8.24 16.06
CA ALA A 85 5.07 -7.63 15.83
C ALA A 85 5.53 -6.73 16.99
N GLU A 86 4.65 -6.47 17.97
CA GLU A 86 4.94 -5.76 19.23
C GLU A 86 5.47 -6.71 20.31
#